data_AF-A0A8S1RL19-F1
#
_entry.id   AF-A0A8S1RL19-F1
#
_cell.length_a   1.000
_cell.length_b   1.000
_cell.length_c   1.000
_cell.angle_alpha   90.00
_cell.angle_beta   90.00
_cell.angle_gamma   90.00
#
_symmetry.space_group_name_H-M   'P 1'
#
loop_
_entity.id
_entity.type
_entity.pdbx_description
1 polymer ?
#
loop_
_entity_poly.entity_id
_entity_poly.type
_entity_poly.pdbx_seq_one_letter_code
_entity_poly.pdbx_strand_id
1 'polypeptide(L)'
;MYKQSPKIKSNDYRLNQIHRNYVAGDYNLNNQNQYHIQQSLNSQNIIAQYKNKKNEKKQQVTKRIKMVDPFSNNYQRNINSFAYVYEAGGIPCKINYHAHGNMKIQWIPDVNIQTLPYDPVLVTCFNGLLDDVQPYLAIATTAIQYMLSNEVAQEKIISLLPKLVLPLRNALSSKSDKVFSSALTVLIYLSNIVGSHLDKYLKLFLVPIWQRQNHSAFSEQIRLAFLTLENNGVFQIINQGTEVYQIIKQKIPTYYNF
;
A
#
# COMPACT_ATOMS: atom_id res chain seq x y z
N MET A 1 90.12 -52.33 37.95
CA MET A 1 90.69 -52.90 36.71
C MET A 1 89.81 -52.47 35.55
N TYR A 2 90.39 -51.75 34.58
CA TYR A 2 89.74 -51.33 33.34
C TYR A 2 89.29 -52.54 32.51
N LYS A 3 88.08 -52.50 31.94
CA LYS A 3 87.78 -53.16 30.67
C LYS A 3 86.98 -52.22 29.78
N GLN A 4 87.58 -51.87 28.65
CA GLN A 4 87.09 -50.97 27.60
C GLN A 4 85.85 -51.57 26.90
N SER A 5 84.87 -50.72 26.58
CA SER A 5 83.81 -51.06 25.63
C SER A 5 84.27 -50.84 24.17
N PRO A 6 83.68 -51.54 23.18
CA PRO A 6 84.23 -51.68 21.84
C PRO A 6 84.06 -50.42 21.00
N LYS A 7 85.09 -50.08 20.18
CA LYS A 7 84.98 -49.06 19.13
C LYS A 7 84.06 -49.57 18.01
N ILE A 8 82.84 -49.05 17.93
CA ILE A 8 81.96 -49.21 16.77
C ILE A 8 82.47 -48.28 15.65
N LYS A 9 82.61 -48.84 14.44
CA LYS A 9 83.21 -48.19 13.27
C LYS A 9 82.36 -46.99 12.81
N SER A 10 83.04 -45.88 12.52
CA SER A 10 82.55 -44.56 12.11
C SER A 10 81.64 -44.49 10.86
N ASN A 11 81.27 -45.60 10.23
CA ASN A 11 80.52 -45.61 8.96
C ASN A 11 79.02 -45.90 9.09
N ASP A 12 78.55 -46.52 10.19
CA ASP A 12 77.12 -46.84 10.36
C ASP A 12 76.25 -45.66 10.83
N TYR A 13 76.88 -44.59 11.34
CA TYR A 13 76.18 -43.36 11.71
C TYR A 13 75.90 -42.44 10.51
N ARG A 14 76.72 -42.50 9.44
CA ARG A 14 76.53 -41.67 8.24
C ARG A 14 75.41 -42.20 7.33
N LEU A 15 75.27 -43.51 7.20
CA LEU A 15 74.19 -44.12 6.39
C LEU A 15 72.80 -43.93 7.04
N ASN A 16 72.70 -43.99 8.37
CA ASN A 16 71.45 -43.75 9.09
C ASN A 16 71.00 -42.27 9.09
N GLN A 17 71.92 -41.31 9.01
CA GLN A 17 71.56 -39.89 8.87
C GLN A 17 71.11 -39.53 7.45
N ILE A 18 71.71 -40.12 6.42
CA ILE A 18 71.31 -39.87 5.03
C ILE A 18 69.92 -40.46 4.75
N HIS A 19 69.60 -41.65 5.27
CA HIS A 19 68.27 -42.25 5.07
C HIS A 19 67.15 -41.52 5.82
N ARG A 20 67.42 -41.01 7.04
CA ARG A 20 66.44 -40.17 7.77
C ARG A 20 66.18 -38.82 7.10
N ASN A 21 67.19 -38.22 6.48
CA ASN A 21 67.06 -36.94 5.79
C ASN A 21 66.37 -37.05 4.42
N TYR A 22 66.52 -38.18 3.71
CA TYR A 22 65.79 -38.43 2.47
C TYR A 22 64.29 -38.64 2.72
N VAL A 23 63.93 -39.45 3.73
CA VAL A 23 62.52 -39.71 4.06
C VAL A 23 61.84 -38.45 4.62
N ALA A 24 62.53 -37.61 5.41
CA ALA A 24 61.97 -36.36 5.95
C ALA A 24 61.76 -35.26 4.89
N GLY A 25 62.53 -35.26 3.79
CA GLY A 25 62.39 -34.30 2.70
C GLY A 25 61.10 -34.50 1.88
N ASP A 26 60.75 -35.77 1.62
CA ASP A 26 59.59 -36.12 0.80
C ASP A 26 58.25 -35.94 1.54
N TYR A 27 58.22 -36.12 2.87
CA TYR A 27 57.02 -35.83 3.68
C TYR A 27 56.72 -34.33 3.79
N ASN A 28 57.74 -33.47 3.71
CA ASN A 28 57.56 -32.02 3.89
C ASN A 28 57.22 -31.30 2.58
N LEU A 29 57.80 -31.73 1.45
CA LEU A 29 57.45 -31.21 0.11
C LEU A 29 56.00 -31.56 -0.30
N ASN A 30 55.54 -32.78 0.03
CA ASN A 30 54.18 -33.23 -0.27
C ASN A 30 53.13 -32.49 0.57
N ASN A 31 53.42 -32.20 1.83
CA ASN A 31 52.53 -31.39 2.66
C ASN A 31 52.47 -29.94 2.17
N GLN A 32 53.60 -29.30 1.86
CA GLN A 32 53.60 -27.93 1.32
C GLN A 32 52.87 -27.82 -0.03
N ASN A 33 53.06 -28.80 -0.93
CA ASN A 33 52.30 -28.86 -2.18
C ASN A 33 50.81 -29.13 -1.95
N GLN A 34 50.43 -29.99 -1.00
CA GLN A 34 49.03 -30.16 -0.62
C GLN A 34 48.42 -28.87 -0.04
N TYR A 35 49.12 -28.14 0.83
CA TYR A 35 48.63 -26.86 1.37
C TYR A 35 48.49 -25.79 0.28
N HIS A 36 49.43 -25.70 -0.67
CA HIS A 36 49.33 -24.78 -1.80
C HIS A 36 48.21 -25.15 -2.79
N ILE A 37 47.97 -26.45 -3.03
CA ILE A 37 46.85 -26.94 -3.83
C ILE A 37 45.52 -26.72 -3.10
N GLN A 38 45.45 -26.91 -1.78
CA GLN A 38 44.25 -26.62 -0.98
C GLN A 38 43.93 -25.13 -0.97
N GLN A 39 44.94 -24.25 -0.89
CA GLN A 39 44.76 -22.79 -0.95
C GLN A 39 44.36 -22.31 -2.36
N SER A 40 44.89 -22.92 -3.43
CA SER A 40 44.49 -22.58 -4.81
C SER A 40 43.08 -23.08 -5.14
N LEU A 41 42.68 -24.27 -4.68
CA LEU A 41 41.32 -24.79 -4.81
C LEU A 41 40.32 -23.99 -3.97
N ASN A 42 40.68 -23.58 -2.75
CA ASN A 42 39.84 -22.72 -1.91
C ASN A 42 39.65 -21.33 -2.52
N SER A 43 40.70 -20.72 -3.08
CA SER A 43 40.59 -19.42 -3.76
C SER A 43 39.81 -19.51 -5.07
N GLN A 44 39.95 -20.58 -5.86
CA GLN A 44 39.11 -20.82 -7.04
C GLN A 44 37.64 -21.08 -6.68
N ASN A 45 37.35 -21.80 -5.59
CA ASN A 45 35.99 -22.01 -5.07
C ASN A 45 35.37 -20.71 -4.54
N ILE A 46 36.16 -19.87 -3.87
CA ILE A 46 35.73 -18.54 -3.41
C ILE A 46 35.43 -17.64 -4.62
N ILE A 47 36.27 -17.64 -5.67
CA ILE A 47 36.04 -16.88 -6.90
C ILE A 47 34.82 -17.42 -7.68
N ALA A 48 34.60 -18.72 -7.71
CA ALA A 48 33.41 -19.35 -8.30
C ALA A 48 32.14 -19.01 -7.51
N GLN A 49 32.20 -18.99 -6.18
CA GLN A 49 31.11 -18.50 -5.31
C GLN A 49 30.82 -17.01 -5.55
N TYR A 50 31.85 -16.17 -5.75
CA TYR A 50 31.65 -14.74 -6.08
C TYR A 50 31.09 -14.52 -7.50
N LYS A 51 31.44 -15.37 -8.48
CA LYS A 51 30.85 -15.34 -9.83
C LYS A 51 29.40 -15.85 -9.84
N ASN A 52 29.09 -16.89 -9.05
CA ASN A 52 27.72 -17.40 -8.90
C ASN A 52 26.81 -16.42 -8.14
N LYS A 53 27.31 -15.73 -7.10
CA LYS A 53 26.57 -14.65 -6.41
C LYS A 53 26.24 -13.44 -7.30
N LYS A 54 27.05 -13.21 -8.36
CA LYS A 54 26.81 -12.14 -9.34
C LYS A 54 25.78 -12.55 -10.40
N ASN A 55 25.61 -13.85 -10.65
CA ASN A 55 24.63 -14.40 -11.59
C ASN A 55 23.27 -14.71 -10.95
N GLU A 56 23.21 -15.03 -9.65
CA GLU A 56 21.94 -15.19 -8.92
C GLU A 56 21.21 -13.86 -8.63
N LYS A 57 21.89 -12.71 -8.73
CA LYS A 57 21.27 -11.37 -8.64
C LYS A 57 20.70 -10.85 -9.97
N LYS A 58 20.51 -11.71 -10.97
CA LYS A 58 19.80 -11.38 -12.21
C LYS A 58 18.59 -12.29 -12.42
N GLN A 59 17.72 -12.37 -11.42
CA GLN A 59 16.32 -12.78 -11.59
C GLN A 59 15.45 -12.33 -10.40
N GLN A 60 15.73 -11.16 -9.85
CA GLN A 60 14.65 -10.34 -9.32
C GLN A 60 14.43 -9.27 -10.35
N VAL A 61 13.43 -9.47 -11.21
CA VAL A 61 12.78 -8.37 -11.89
C VAL A 61 12.31 -7.47 -10.75
N THR A 62 13.12 -6.48 -10.40
CA THR A 62 12.63 -5.33 -9.66
C THR A 62 11.53 -4.82 -10.57
N LYS A 63 10.27 -5.13 -10.23
CA LYS A 63 9.15 -4.30 -10.68
C LYS A 63 9.64 -2.91 -10.34
N ARG A 64 10.00 -2.12 -11.37
CA ARG A 64 10.43 -0.75 -11.15
C ARG A 64 9.34 -0.16 -10.28
N ILE A 65 9.62 0.05 -8.99
CA ILE A 65 8.86 1.00 -8.21
C ILE A 65 9.08 2.26 -9.02
N LYS A 66 8.04 2.71 -9.73
CA LYS A 66 8.11 3.96 -10.48
C LYS A 66 8.21 5.04 -9.42
N MET A 67 9.44 5.29 -8.97
CA MET A 67 9.78 6.44 -8.15
C MET A 67 9.48 7.63 -9.04
N VAL A 68 8.54 8.45 -8.60
CA VAL A 68 8.11 9.63 -9.35
C VAL A 68 9.28 10.61 -9.40
N ASP A 69 9.60 11.17 -10.57
CA ASP A 69 10.71 12.12 -10.75
C ASP A 69 10.28 13.54 -10.36
N PRO A 70 10.71 14.07 -9.19
CA PRO A 70 10.24 15.33 -8.63
C PRO A 70 10.54 16.57 -9.47
N PHE A 71 11.32 16.46 -10.54
CA PHE A 71 11.74 17.58 -11.39
C PHE A 71 11.20 17.51 -12.83
N SER A 72 10.37 16.53 -13.17
CA SER A 72 9.80 16.44 -14.53
C SER A 72 8.73 17.52 -14.78
N ASN A 73 8.72 18.17 -15.94
CA ASN A 73 7.74 19.25 -16.28
C ASN A 73 6.25 18.83 -16.18
N ASN A 74 5.96 17.53 -16.09
CA ASN A 74 4.63 16.99 -15.80
C ASN A 74 4.18 17.19 -14.32
N TYR A 75 5.04 17.74 -13.46
CA TYR A 75 4.80 18.07 -12.04
C TYR A 75 4.10 19.40 -11.78
N GLN A 76 3.66 20.11 -12.81
CA GLN A 76 2.63 21.13 -12.60
C GLN A 76 1.28 20.51 -12.20
N ARG A 77 1.18 19.16 -12.11
CA ARG A 77 0.17 18.51 -11.28
C ARG A 77 0.39 18.96 -9.83
N ASN A 78 -0.60 19.66 -9.28
CA ASN A 78 -0.63 20.10 -7.88
C ASN A 78 -0.06 18.99 -6.98
N ILE A 79 0.99 19.29 -6.22
CA ILE A 79 1.69 18.33 -5.34
C ILE A 79 0.73 17.70 -4.33
N ASN A 80 -0.42 18.32 -4.07
CA ASN A 80 -1.47 17.81 -3.21
C ASN A 80 -2.62 17.12 -3.98
N SER A 81 -2.45 16.86 -5.27
CA SER A 81 -3.43 16.09 -6.07
C SER A 81 -3.39 14.62 -5.65
N PHE A 82 -4.56 13.98 -5.64
CA PHE A 82 -4.67 12.58 -5.26
C PHE A 82 -3.86 11.68 -6.19
N ALA A 83 -3.88 11.94 -7.51
CA ALA A 83 -3.06 11.23 -8.48
C ALA A 83 -1.56 11.23 -8.14
N TYR A 84 -1.03 12.37 -7.72
CA TYR A 84 0.36 12.50 -7.31
C TYR A 84 0.67 11.67 -6.05
N VAL A 85 -0.14 11.82 -5.00
CA VAL A 85 0.04 11.10 -3.73
C VAL A 85 -0.09 9.59 -3.94
N TYR A 86 -1.01 9.15 -4.81
CA TYR A 86 -1.15 7.75 -5.19
C TYR A 86 0.10 7.21 -5.88
N GLU A 87 0.63 7.93 -6.89
CA GLU A 87 1.84 7.53 -7.62
C GLU A 87 3.08 7.48 -6.72
N ALA A 88 3.15 8.36 -5.72
CA ALA A 88 4.19 8.35 -4.69
C ALA A 88 4.03 7.23 -3.64
N GLY A 89 2.94 6.45 -3.67
CA GLY A 89 2.68 5.36 -2.72
C GLY A 89 2.06 5.79 -1.39
N GLY A 90 1.54 7.02 -1.28
CA GLY A 90 0.92 7.54 -0.06
C GLY A 90 -0.46 6.97 0.26
N ILE A 91 -1.11 6.30 -0.71
CA ILE A 91 -2.39 5.63 -0.53
C ILE A 91 -2.17 4.11 -0.59
N PRO A 92 -2.55 3.34 0.46
CA PRO A 92 -2.27 1.91 0.57
C PRO A 92 -3.23 1.04 -0.28
N CYS A 93 -3.35 1.35 -1.58
CA CYS A 93 -4.14 0.62 -2.55
C CYS A 93 -3.30 0.27 -3.78
N LYS A 94 -3.53 -0.91 -4.36
CA LYS A 94 -2.89 -1.35 -5.60
C LYS A 94 -3.93 -1.78 -6.63
N ILE A 95 -3.63 -1.51 -7.89
CA ILE A 95 -4.42 -2.05 -9.00
C ILE A 95 -3.86 -3.42 -9.38
N ASN A 96 -4.70 -4.45 -9.31
CA ASN A 96 -4.42 -5.75 -9.87
C ASN A 96 -5.17 -5.87 -11.21
N TYR A 97 -4.42 -6.06 -12.29
CA TYR A 97 -4.98 -6.41 -13.59
C TYR A 97 -5.16 -7.92 -13.66
N HIS A 98 -6.41 -8.39 -13.71
CA HIS A 98 -6.68 -9.79 -14.01
C HIS A 98 -6.48 -10.06 -15.51
N ALA A 99 -6.20 -11.32 -15.86
CA ALA A 99 -5.90 -11.77 -17.23
C ALA A 99 -7.01 -11.48 -18.26
N HIS A 100 -8.18 -10.98 -17.84
CA HIS A 100 -9.34 -10.71 -18.70
C HIS A 100 -9.70 -9.21 -18.75
N GLY A 101 -8.77 -8.32 -18.39
CA GLY A 101 -8.97 -6.87 -18.47
C GLY A 101 -9.75 -6.24 -17.30
N ASN A 102 -10.23 -7.05 -16.35
CA ASN A 102 -10.89 -6.54 -15.15
C ASN A 102 -9.87 -5.91 -14.19
N MET A 103 -10.05 -4.61 -13.94
CA MET A 103 -9.28 -3.85 -12.96
C MET A 103 -9.86 -4.09 -11.56
N LYS A 104 -9.10 -4.71 -10.66
CA LYS A 104 -9.48 -4.84 -9.25
C LYS A 104 -8.57 -3.99 -8.39
N ILE A 105 -9.16 -3.06 -7.63
CA ILE A 105 -8.44 -2.28 -6.63
C ILE A 105 -8.41 -3.11 -5.35
N GLN A 106 -7.22 -3.32 -4.79
CA GLN A 106 -7.02 -4.08 -3.56
C GLN A 106 -6.24 -3.23 -2.55
N TRP A 107 -6.69 -3.25 -1.30
CA TRP A 107 -5.91 -2.72 -0.18
C TRP A 107 -4.61 -3.53 -0.01
N ILE A 108 -3.52 -2.88 0.42
CA ILE A 108 -2.25 -3.57 0.68
C ILE A 108 -2.39 -4.41 1.95
N PRO A 109 -2.23 -5.76 1.90
CA PRO A 109 -2.50 -6.63 3.05
C PRO A 109 -1.67 -6.32 4.30
N ASP A 110 -0.44 -5.83 4.13
CA ASP A 110 0.49 -5.55 5.23
C ASP A 110 0.15 -4.26 5.98
N VAL A 111 -0.80 -3.46 5.49
CA VAL A 111 -1.21 -2.20 6.10
C VAL A 111 -2.46 -2.42 6.96
N ASN A 112 -2.27 -2.48 8.28
CA ASN A 112 -3.37 -2.60 9.22
C ASN A 112 -4.20 -1.30 9.27
N ILE A 113 -5.47 -1.40 8.87
CA ILE A 113 -6.41 -0.28 8.82
C ILE A 113 -6.81 0.25 10.20
N GLN A 114 -6.75 -0.57 11.25
CA GLN A 114 -7.07 -0.15 12.62
C GLN A 114 -5.99 0.79 13.18
N THR A 115 -4.73 0.59 12.84
CA THR A 115 -3.61 1.42 13.31
C THR A 115 -3.25 2.54 12.33
N LEU A 116 -3.72 2.48 11.08
CA LEU A 116 -3.47 3.53 10.09
C LEU A 116 -3.98 4.89 10.56
N PRO A 117 -3.18 5.97 10.43
CA PRO A 117 -3.65 7.33 10.59
C PRO A 117 -4.56 7.72 9.42
N TYR A 118 -5.79 8.14 9.71
CA TYR A 118 -6.76 8.54 8.68
C TYR A 118 -6.43 9.91 8.07
N ASP A 119 -5.73 10.77 8.81
CA ASP A 119 -5.15 12.01 8.29
C ASP A 119 -3.66 11.72 8.00
N PRO A 120 -3.15 11.96 6.77
CA PRO A 120 -3.79 12.62 5.63
C PRO A 120 -4.50 11.70 4.64
N VAL A 121 -4.45 10.38 4.84
CA VAL A 121 -4.86 9.38 3.82
C VAL A 121 -6.31 9.57 3.37
N LEU A 122 -7.27 9.58 4.30
CA LEU A 122 -8.69 9.72 4.01
C LEU A 122 -9.03 11.07 3.39
N VAL A 123 -8.45 12.15 3.92
CA VAL A 123 -8.66 13.51 3.40
C VAL A 123 -8.18 13.60 1.94
N THR A 124 -7.03 13.00 1.65
CA THR A 124 -6.48 12.94 0.29
C THR A 124 -7.39 12.13 -0.64
N CYS A 125 -7.92 10.99 -0.19
CA CYS A 125 -8.88 10.21 -0.97
C CYS A 125 -10.16 11.01 -1.27
N PHE A 126 -10.71 11.76 -0.30
CA PHE A 126 -11.88 12.60 -0.51
C PHE A 126 -11.64 13.71 -1.54
N ASN A 127 -10.44 14.31 -1.56
CA ASN A 127 -10.05 15.25 -2.62
C ASN A 127 -9.97 14.58 -4.00
N GLY A 128 -9.54 13.30 -4.04
CA GLY A 128 -9.49 12.49 -5.26
C GLY A 128 -10.84 12.14 -5.88
N LEU A 129 -11.97 12.42 -5.21
CA LEU A 129 -13.30 12.24 -5.80
C LEU A 129 -13.54 13.16 -6.99
N LEU A 130 -12.82 14.28 -7.11
CA LEU A 130 -12.94 15.19 -8.25
C LEU A 130 -12.10 14.74 -9.47
N ASP A 131 -11.20 13.76 -9.31
CA ASP A 131 -10.30 13.32 -10.37
C ASP A 131 -11.02 12.36 -11.34
N ASP A 132 -11.76 12.90 -12.31
CA ASP A 132 -12.50 12.11 -13.32
C ASP A 132 -11.60 11.34 -14.32
N VAL A 133 -10.27 11.53 -14.22
CA VAL A 133 -9.30 10.78 -15.02
C VAL A 133 -9.14 9.37 -14.44
N GLN A 134 -9.39 8.35 -15.27
CA GLN A 134 -9.13 6.97 -14.88
C GLN A 134 -7.62 6.74 -14.70
N PRO A 135 -7.18 5.99 -13.67
CA PRO A 135 -7.97 5.17 -12.74
C PRO A 135 -8.31 5.86 -11.39
N TYR A 136 -8.03 7.15 -11.23
CA TYR A 136 -7.91 7.80 -9.92
C TYR A 136 -9.24 7.88 -9.15
N LEU A 137 -10.35 8.26 -9.80
CA LEU A 137 -11.67 8.27 -9.16
C LEU A 137 -12.03 6.91 -8.54
N ALA A 138 -11.77 5.82 -9.27
CA ALA A 138 -12.10 4.48 -8.81
C ALA A 138 -11.25 4.10 -7.60
N ILE A 139 -9.94 4.39 -7.63
CA ILE A 139 -9.03 4.12 -6.51
C ILE A 139 -9.46 4.92 -5.28
N ALA A 140 -9.72 6.22 -5.43
CA ALA A 140 -10.17 7.08 -4.34
C ALA A 140 -11.47 6.55 -3.71
N THR A 141 -12.46 6.23 -4.54
CA THR A 141 -13.76 5.70 -4.09
C THR A 141 -13.59 4.39 -3.33
N THR A 142 -12.85 3.42 -3.87
CA THR A 142 -12.62 2.13 -3.21
C THR A 142 -11.82 2.26 -1.92
N ALA A 143 -10.80 3.14 -1.90
CA ALA A 143 -10.02 3.40 -0.69
C ALA A 143 -10.91 3.98 0.42
N ILE A 144 -11.79 4.95 0.09
CA ILE A 144 -12.75 5.50 1.04
C ILE A 144 -13.66 4.39 1.57
N GLN A 145 -14.30 3.60 0.70
CA GLN A 145 -15.19 2.51 1.12
C GLN A 145 -14.49 1.52 2.06
N TYR A 146 -13.25 1.13 1.74
CA TYR A 146 -12.47 0.21 2.57
C TYR A 146 -12.15 0.80 3.95
N MET A 147 -11.76 2.08 4.01
CA MET A 147 -11.50 2.76 5.27
C MET A 147 -12.79 2.94 6.09
N LEU A 148 -13.89 3.33 5.46
CA LEU A 148 -15.19 3.51 6.14
C LEU A 148 -15.76 2.20 6.67
N SER A 149 -15.45 1.05 6.06
CA SER A 149 -16.02 -0.26 6.45
C SER A 149 -15.38 -0.88 7.70
N ASN A 150 -14.44 -0.21 8.35
CA ASN A 150 -13.79 -0.71 9.57
C ASN A 150 -14.58 -0.32 10.84
N GLU A 151 -14.70 -1.23 11.80
CA GLU A 151 -15.37 -1.00 13.09
C GLU A 151 -14.80 0.21 13.88
N VAL A 152 -13.49 0.43 13.81
CA VAL A 152 -12.80 1.55 14.51
C VAL A 152 -12.88 2.87 13.72
N ALA A 153 -13.53 2.86 12.55
CA ALA A 153 -13.51 4.02 11.65
C ALA A 153 -14.31 5.19 12.23
N GLN A 154 -15.42 4.95 12.94
CA GLN A 154 -16.37 5.97 13.35
C GLN A 154 -15.73 7.13 14.11
N GLU A 155 -15.01 6.87 15.20
CA GLU A 155 -14.38 7.91 16.02
C GLU A 155 -13.35 8.74 15.22
N LYS A 156 -12.52 8.05 14.42
CA LYS A 156 -11.53 8.71 13.56
C LYS A 156 -12.19 9.59 12.52
N ILE A 157 -13.26 9.13 11.88
CA ILE A 157 -13.97 9.90 10.85
C ILE A 157 -14.68 11.10 11.46
N ILE A 158 -15.34 10.95 12.61
CA ILE A 158 -16.06 12.04 13.27
C ILE A 158 -15.11 13.22 13.52
N SER A 159 -13.89 12.95 14.00
CA SER A 159 -12.87 13.99 14.21
C SER A 159 -12.43 14.69 12.91
N LEU A 160 -12.53 14.00 11.77
CA LEU A 160 -12.12 14.49 10.45
C LEU A 160 -13.27 15.09 9.63
N LEU A 161 -14.54 14.90 10.01
CA LEU A 161 -15.71 15.37 9.28
C LEU A 161 -15.59 16.80 8.74
N PRO A 162 -15.12 17.82 9.51
CA PRO A 162 -14.96 19.18 8.99
C PRO A 162 -14.07 19.28 7.74
N LYS A 163 -13.05 18.41 7.62
CA LYS A 163 -12.14 18.35 6.46
C LYS A 163 -12.73 17.58 5.28
N LEU A 164 -13.64 16.64 5.52
CA LEU A 164 -14.23 15.76 4.50
C LEU A 164 -15.46 16.35 3.81
N VAL A 165 -16.20 17.21 4.52
CA VAL A 165 -17.48 17.77 4.06
C VAL A 165 -17.33 18.58 2.77
N LEU A 166 -16.34 19.48 2.70
CA LEU A 166 -16.19 20.36 1.53
C LEU A 166 -15.75 19.58 0.26
N PRO A 167 -14.75 18.69 0.30
CA PRO A 167 -14.42 17.85 -0.85
C PRO A 167 -15.62 17.02 -1.35
N LEU A 168 -16.38 16.41 -0.43
CA LEU A 168 -17.56 15.62 -0.78
C LEU A 168 -18.66 16.47 -1.43
N ARG A 169 -18.97 17.64 -0.84
CA ARG A 169 -19.93 18.61 -1.40
C ARG A 169 -19.53 19.01 -2.83
N ASN A 170 -18.25 19.30 -3.04
CA ASN A 170 -17.74 19.70 -4.35
C ASN A 170 -17.87 18.58 -5.38
N ALA A 171 -17.59 17.33 -4.99
CA ALA A 171 -17.78 16.16 -5.85
C ALA A 171 -19.27 15.93 -6.19
N LEU A 172 -20.19 16.09 -5.23
CA LEU A 172 -21.64 16.06 -5.48
C LEU A 172 -22.12 17.18 -6.40
N SER A 173 -21.42 18.32 -6.43
CA SER A 173 -21.74 19.45 -7.32
C SER A 173 -21.13 19.30 -8.73
N SER A 174 -20.41 18.20 -9.00
CA SER A 174 -19.73 17.99 -10.28
C SER A 174 -20.72 17.74 -11.41
N LYS A 175 -20.38 18.27 -12.59
CA LYS A 175 -21.10 17.99 -13.84
C LYS A 175 -20.81 16.58 -14.37
N SER A 176 -19.70 15.96 -13.95
CA SER A 176 -19.38 14.61 -14.35
C SER A 176 -20.30 13.62 -13.63
N ASP A 177 -21.00 12.81 -14.44
CA ASP A 177 -21.89 11.74 -13.99
C ASP A 177 -21.16 10.70 -13.15
N LYS A 178 -19.90 10.37 -13.51
CA LYS A 178 -19.07 9.40 -12.78
C LYS A 178 -18.71 9.93 -11.40
N VAL A 179 -18.22 11.18 -11.35
CA VAL A 179 -17.86 11.84 -10.10
C VAL A 179 -19.08 11.96 -9.18
N PHE A 180 -20.22 12.40 -9.72
CA PHE A 180 -21.47 12.51 -8.97
C PHE A 180 -21.90 11.15 -8.36
N SER A 181 -21.93 10.09 -9.18
CA SER A 181 -22.34 8.76 -8.72
C SER A 181 -21.36 8.18 -7.68
N SER A 182 -20.04 8.36 -7.86
CA SER A 182 -19.05 7.97 -6.85
C SER A 182 -19.23 8.75 -5.54
N ALA A 183 -19.42 10.06 -5.62
CA ALA A 183 -19.63 10.92 -4.44
C ALA A 183 -20.91 10.56 -3.68
N LEU A 184 -21.99 10.26 -4.40
CA LEU A 184 -23.26 9.84 -3.79
C LEU A 184 -23.13 8.49 -3.09
N THR A 185 -22.39 7.55 -3.67
CA THR A 185 -22.03 6.29 -3.01
C THR A 185 -21.23 6.55 -1.73
N VAL A 186 -20.21 7.41 -1.79
CA VAL A 186 -19.41 7.76 -0.60
C VAL A 186 -20.26 8.40 0.48
N LEU A 187 -21.23 9.25 0.13
CA LEU A 187 -22.16 9.84 1.10
C LEU A 187 -23.01 8.79 1.83
N ILE A 188 -23.50 7.78 1.11
CA ILE A 188 -24.24 6.64 1.69
C ILE A 188 -23.36 5.90 2.71
N TYR A 189 -22.12 5.54 2.32
CA TYR A 189 -21.19 4.90 3.23
C TYR A 189 -20.86 5.77 4.44
N LEU A 190 -20.62 7.07 4.22
CA LEU A 190 -20.32 8.01 5.31
C LEU A 190 -21.49 8.09 6.29
N SER A 191 -22.72 8.21 5.79
CA SER A 191 -23.95 8.22 6.58
C SER A 191 -24.08 6.97 7.46
N ASN A 192 -23.85 5.77 6.90
CA ASN A 192 -23.90 4.51 7.66
C ASN A 192 -22.93 4.47 8.84
N ILE A 193 -21.79 5.17 8.74
CA ILE A 193 -20.74 5.10 9.77
C ILE A 193 -20.87 6.22 10.80
N VAL A 194 -21.17 7.45 10.40
CA VAL A 194 -21.22 8.59 11.33
C VAL A 194 -22.62 8.93 11.83
N GLY A 195 -23.67 8.48 11.13
CA GLY A 195 -25.07 8.74 11.46
C GLY A 195 -25.38 10.22 11.67
N SER A 196 -26.04 10.55 12.78
CA SER A 196 -26.48 11.90 13.17
C SER A 196 -25.38 12.96 13.26
N HIS A 197 -24.10 12.57 13.32
CA HIS A 197 -22.99 13.53 13.28
C HIS A 197 -22.91 14.30 11.95
N LEU A 198 -23.57 13.77 10.89
CA LEU A 198 -23.64 14.39 9.57
C LEU A 198 -24.70 15.51 9.49
N ASP A 199 -25.65 15.58 10.42
CA ASP A 199 -26.85 16.44 10.35
C ASP A 199 -26.50 17.93 10.16
N LYS A 200 -25.48 18.41 10.90
CA LYS A 200 -24.98 19.79 10.79
C LYS A 200 -24.44 20.16 9.40
N TYR A 201 -24.10 19.17 8.57
CA TYR A 201 -23.57 19.36 7.22
C TYR A 201 -24.58 19.03 6.12
N LEU A 202 -25.73 18.47 6.46
CA LEU A 202 -26.70 17.91 5.51
C LEU A 202 -27.14 18.91 4.45
N LYS A 203 -27.38 20.17 4.83
CA LYS A 203 -27.78 21.26 3.92
C LYS A 203 -26.78 21.45 2.76
N LEU A 204 -25.50 21.16 2.97
CA LEU A 204 -24.48 21.27 1.94
C LEU A 204 -24.60 20.16 0.89
N PHE A 205 -25.08 18.97 1.26
CA PHE A 205 -25.22 17.82 0.36
C PHE A 205 -26.58 17.77 -0.34
N LEU A 206 -27.66 18.18 0.34
CA LEU A 206 -29.02 18.10 -0.23
C LEU A 206 -29.18 18.96 -1.49
N VAL A 207 -28.60 20.16 -1.50
CA VAL A 207 -28.71 21.09 -2.64
C VAL A 207 -28.14 20.47 -3.94
N PRO A 208 -26.89 19.97 -3.99
CA PRO A 208 -26.36 19.37 -5.21
C PRO A 208 -27.07 18.06 -5.60
N ILE A 209 -27.52 17.25 -4.64
CA ILE A 209 -28.29 16.02 -4.93
C ILE A 209 -29.63 16.37 -5.58
N TRP A 210 -30.35 17.34 -5.02
CA TRP A 210 -31.63 17.79 -5.55
C TRP A 210 -31.52 18.31 -6.99
N GLN A 211 -30.47 19.07 -7.29
CA GLN A 211 -30.23 19.59 -8.65
C GLN A 211 -30.10 18.47 -9.70
N ARG A 212 -29.77 17.24 -9.29
CA ARG A 212 -29.61 16.07 -10.16
C ARG A 212 -30.77 15.08 -10.09
N GLN A 213 -31.83 15.37 -9.31
CA GLN A 213 -32.94 14.42 -9.07
C GLN A 213 -33.70 14.00 -10.33
N ASN A 214 -33.80 14.89 -11.33
CA ASN A 214 -34.57 14.65 -12.55
C ASN A 214 -33.83 13.74 -13.54
N HIS A 215 -32.58 13.37 -13.24
CA HIS A 215 -31.77 12.53 -14.10
C HIS A 215 -32.07 11.07 -13.80
N SER A 216 -32.78 10.40 -14.71
CA SER A 216 -33.24 9.00 -14.53
C SER A 216 -32.11 8.02 -14.25
N ALA A 217 -30.88 8.29 -14.72
CA ALA A 217 -29.73 7.41 -14.47
C ALA A 217 -29.35 7.28 -12.99
N PHE A 218 -29.73 8.26 -12.14
CA PHE A 218 -29.37 8.28 -10.72
C PHE A 218 -30.57 8.17 -9.79
N SER A 219 -31.80 8.01 -10.31
CA SER A 219 -33.02 8.06 -9.50
C SER A 219 -32.98 7.09 -8.32
N GLU A 220 -32.61 5.83 -8.57
CA GLU A 220 -32.49 4.81 -7.52
C GLU A 220 -31.36 5.13 -6.54
N GLN A 221 -30.21 5.59 -7.03
CA GLN A 221 -29.09 5.91 -6.16
C GLN A 221 -29.38 7.13 -5.26
N ILE A 222 -30.08 8.13 -5.80
CA ILE A 222 -30.55 9.31 -5.06
C ILE A 222 -31.61 8.90 -4.03
N ARG A 223 -32.55 8.04 -4.41
CA ARG A 223 -33.55 7.48 -3.49
C ARG A 223 -32.90 6.72 -2.35
N LEU A 224 -31.94 5.85 -2.65
CA LEU A 224 -31.16 5.13 -1.65
C LEU A 224 -30.39 6.09 -0.74
N ALA A 225 -29.78 7.14 -1.30
CA ALA A 225 -29.07 8.14 -0.50
C ALA A 225 -30.01 8.86 0.48
N PHE A 226 -31.18 9.32 0.03
CA PHE A 226 -32.16 9.93 0.93
C PHE A 226 -32.65 8.94 1.98
N LEU A 227 -33.01 7.71 1.60
CA LEU A 227 -33.45 6.69 2.54
C LEU A 227 -32.38 6.35 3.59
N THR A 228 -31.12 6.22 3.18
CA THR A 228 -30.01 5.93 4.09
C THR A 228 -29.71 7.11 5.01
N LEU A 229 -29.69 8.33 4.48
CA LEU A 229 -29.59 9.54 5.31
C LEU A 229 -30.75 9.60 6.30
N GLU A 230 -31.95 9.21 5.86
CA GLU A 230 -33.10 9.16 6.74
C GLU A 230 -32.89 8.13 7.87
N ASN A 231 -32.59 6.89 7.53
CA ASN A 231 -32.45 5.81 8.50
C ASN A 231 -31.30 6.00 9.50
N ASN A 232 -30.18 6.58 9.07
CA ASN A 232 -29.00 6.76 9.93
C ASN A 232 -28.96 8.10 10.66
N GLY A 233 -29.80 9.04 10.24
CA GLY A 233 -29.91 10.36 10.82
C GLY A 233 -31.29 10.95 10.55
N VAL A 234 -32.34 10.47 11.21
CA VAL A 234 -33.57 11.27 11.31
C VAL A 234 -34.03 11.46 12.73
N PHE A 235 -33.86 12.69 13.21
CA PHE A 235 -34.88 13.47 13.91
C PHE A 235 -35.98 12.59 14.56
N GLN A 236 -35.59 11.84 15.59
CA GLN A 236 -36.56 11.30 16.51
C GLN A 236 -37.12 12.47 17.31
N ILE A 237 -38.17 13.11 16.80
CA ILE A 237 -39.29 13.53 17.63
C ILE A 237 -40.59 13.21 16.87
N ILE A 238 -41.01 11.96 17.04
CA ILE A 238 -42.38 11.56 17.39
C ILE A 238 -43.40 12.72 17.23
N ASN A 239 -44.22 12.66 16.18
CA ASN A 239 -45.42 13.48 15.93
C ASN A 239 -45.30 14.86 15.27
N GLN A 240 -44.12 15.31 14.84
CA GLN A 240 -44.01 16.40 13.85
C GLN A 240 -42.92 16.00 12.85
N GLY A 241 -43.28 15.88 11.56
CA GLY A 241 -42.38 15.33 10.52
C GLY A 241 -40.95 15.89 10.60
N THR A 242 -39.97 15.03 10.33
CA THR A 242 -38.55 15.27 10.62
C THR A 242 -38.08 16.60 10.05
N GLU A 243 -37.25 17.39 10.75
CA GLU A 243 -36.67 18.63 10.17
C GLU A 243 -35.99 18.35 8.84
N VAL A 244 -35.41 17.16 8.67
CA VAL A 244 -34.88 16.66 7.41
C VAL A 244 -35.97 16.49 6.36
N TYR A 245 -37.10 15.85 6.65
CA TYR A 245 -38.26 15.80 5.75
C TYR A 245 -38.82 17.20 5.48
N GLN A 246 -38.81 18.12 6.43
CA GLN A 246 -39.24 19.51 6.20
C GLN A 246 -38.25 20.24 5.29
N ILE A 247 -36.94 20.08 5.48
CA ILE A 247 -35.90 20.65 4.61
C ILE A 247 -35.96 20.02 3.22
N ILE A 248 -36.09 18.69 3.15
CA ILE A 248 -36.26 17.94 1.91
C ILE A 248 -37.54 18.37 1.23
N LYS A 249 -38.69 18.46 1.90
CA LYS A 249 -39.97 18.89 1.30
C LYS A 249 -39.97 20.38 0.93
N GLN A 250 -39.29 21.23 1.69
CA GLN A 250 -39.08 22.64 1.33
C GLN A 250 -38.22 22.80 0.08
N LYS A 251 -37.21 21.94 -0.11
CA LYS A 251 -36.33 21.98 -1.28
C LYS A 251 -36.83 21.12 -2.45
N ILE A 252 -37.58 20.08 -2.14
CA ILE A 252 -38.07 19.00 -2.98
C ILE A 252 -39.55 18.75 -2.67
N PRO A 253 -40.47 19.63 -3.12
CA PRO A 253 -41.90 19.49 -2.80
C PRO A 253 -42.52 18.17 -3.26
N THR A 254 -41.90 17.50 -4.24
CA THR A 254 -42.32 16.21 -4.81
C THR A 254 -41.84 14.99 -4.02
N TYR A 255 -41.05 15.17 -2.96
CA TYR A 255 -40.58 14.05 -2.15
C TYR A 255 -41.73 13.48 -1.28
N TYR A 256 -42.00 12.19 -1.44
CA TYR A 256 -42.97 11.45 -0.62
C TYR A 256 -42.29 10.19 -0.09
N ASN A 257 -42.43 9.95 1.21
CA ASN A 257 -41.91 8.74 1.85
C ASN A 257 -42.96 7.64 1.67
N PHE A 258 -42.58 6.48 1.16
CA PHE A 258 -43.46 5.30 1.03
C PHE A 258 -43.26 4.37 2.21
#